data_AF-A0A944N0T2-F1
#
_entry.id   AF-A0A944N0T2-F1
#
_cell.length_a   1.000
_cell.length_b   1.000
_cell.length_c   1.000
_cell.angle_alpha   90.00
_cell.angle_beta   90.00
_cell.angle_gamma   90.00
#
_symmetry.space_group_name_H-M   'P 1'
#
loop_
_entity.id
_entity.type
_entity.pdbx_description
1 polymer ?
#
loop_
_entity_poly.entity_id
_entity_poly.type
_entity_poly.pdbx_seq_one_letter_code
_entity_poly.pdbx_strand_id
1 'polypeptide(L)' 'MVGVRRQTILAIEKDKYVPSALLAFQIADALGMGIEELFQMVGNQEEIS' A
#
# COMPACT_ATOMS: atom_id res chain seq x y z
N MET A 1 -6.07 14.96 -2.53
CA MET A 1 -5.60 14.68 -1.14
C MET A 1 -6.11 13.31 -0.76
N VAL A 2 -5.23 12.37 -0.39
CA VAL A 2 -5.63 11.09 0.19
C VAL A 2 -6.02 11.40 1.65
N GLY A 3 -7.24 11.05 2.07
CA GLY A 3 -7.83 11.46 3.37
C GLY A 3 -7.18 10.84 4.62
N VAL A 4 -5.88 10.58 4.59
CA VAL A 4 -5.10 9.94 5.66
C VAL A 4 -4.03 10.88 6.20
N ARG A 5 -3.67 10.66 7.47
CA ARG A 5 -2.62 11.43 8.13
C ARG A 5 -1.25 11.06 7.56
N ARG A 6 -0.29 11.99 7.58
CA ARG A 6 1.10 11.74 7.16
C ARG A 6 1.73 10.53 7.85
N GLN A 7 1.40 10.32 9.13
CA GLN A 7 1.85 9.15 9.90
C GLN A 7 1.38 7.81 9.31
N THR A 8 0.21 7.78 8.65
CA THR A 8 -0.32 6.58 7.99
C THR A 8 0.52 6.24 6.78
N ILE A 9 0.85 7.24 5.95
CA ILE A 9 1.75 7.06 4.80
C ILE A 9 3.12 6.58 5.28
N LEU A 10 3.70 7.19 6.32
CA LEU A 10 4.98 6.75 6.89
C LEU A 10 4.95 5.33 7.44
N ALA A 11 3.80 4.84 7.92
CA ALA A 11 3.67 3.46 8.39
C ALA A 11 3.58 2.48 7.21
N ILE A 12 2.93 2.87 6.11
CA ILE A 12 2.88 2.11 4.86
C ILE A 12 4.28 1.98 4.26
N GLU A 13 5.01 3.09 4.11
CA GLU A 13 6.38 3.11 3.56
C GLU A 13 7.41 2.31 4.36
N LYS A 14 7.09 1.96 5.61
CA LYS A 14 7.95 1.16 6.50
C LYS A 14 7.47 -0.28 6.65
N ASP A 15 6.53 -0.71 5.81
CA ASP A 15 5.88 -2.03 5.87
C ASP A 15 5.25 -2.35 7.24
N LYS A 16 4.92 -1.32 8.03
CA LYS A 16 4.30 -1.45 9.35
C LYS A 16 2.78 -1.48 9.29
N TYR A 17 2.21 -1.16 8.13
CA TYR A 17 0.78 -1.10 7.92
C TYR A 17 0.46 -1.43 6.46
N VAL A 18 -0.32 -2.49 6.27
CA VAL A 18 -0.90 -2.81 4.96
C VAL A 18 -2.14 -1.94 4.76
N PRO A 19 -2.18 -1.08 3.73
CA PRO A 19 -3.36 -0.26 3.47
C PRO A 19 -4.55 -1.13 3.07
N SER A 20 -5.76 -0.68 3.42
CA SER A 20 -6.98 -1.24 2.80
C SER A 20 -6.95 -1.03 1.28
N ALA A 21 -7.63 -1.88 0.51
CA ALA A 21 -7.71 -1.76 -0.95
C ALA A 21 -8.12 -0.35 -1.41
N LEU A 22 -9.16 0.23 -0.79
CA LEU A 22 -9.63 1.59 -1.10
C LEU A 22 -8.52 2.63 -0.88
N LEU A 23 -7.79 2.54 0.22
CA LEU A 23 -6.69 3.46 0.51
C LEU A 23 -5.55 3.30 -0.51
N ALA A 24 -5.21 2.07 -0.88
CA ALA A 24 -4.19 1.80 -1.88
C ALA A 24 -4.57 2.42 -3.24
N PHE A 25 -5.83 2.28 -3.68
CA PHE A 25 -6.33 2.94 -4.90
C PHE A 25 -6.30 4.46 -4.82
N GLN A 26 -6.68 5.05 -3.67
CA GLN A 26 -6.61 6.50 -3.50
C GLN A 26 -5.17 7.03 -3.56
N ILE A 27 -4.19 6.27 -3.04
CA ILE A 27 -2.77 6.61 -3.13
C ILE A 27 -2.31 6.54 -4.60
N ALA A 28 -2.68 5.48 -5.32
CA ALA A 28 -2.36 5.31 -6.73
C ALA A 28 -2.91 6.45 -7.61
N ASP A 29 -4.19 6.79 -7.43
CA ASP A 29 -4.82 7.92 -8.12
C ASP A 29 -4.14 9.26 -7.81
N ALA A 30 -3.82 9.50 -6.54
CA ALA A 30 -3.12 10.73 -6.13
C ALA A 30 -1.70 10.87 -6.70
N LEU A 31 -1.05 9.74 -7.04
CA LEU A 31 0.27 9.71 -7.66
C LEU A 31 0.22 9.58 -9.19
N GLY A 32 -0.96 9.35 -9.77
CA GLY A 32 -1.14 9.12 -11.21
C GLY A 32 -0.45 7.84 -11.70
N MET A 33 -0.30 6.84 -10.82
CA MET A 33 0.39 5.58 -11.11
C MET A 33 -0.58 4.40 -11.06
N GLY A 34 -0.25 3.30 -11.75
CA GLY A 34 -0.98 2.05 -11.60
C GLY A 34 -0.86 1.47 -10.18
N ILE A 35 -1.91 0.82 -9.68
CA ILE A 35 -1.89 0.19 -8.35
C ILE A 35 -0.78 -0.86 -8.22
N GLU A 36 -0.56 -1.64 -9.29
CA GLU A 36 0.48 -2.67 -9.39
C GLU A 36 1.90 -2.10 -9.46
N GLU A 37 2.06 -0.80 -9.77
CA GLU A 37 3.36 -0.12 -9.74
C GLU A 37 3.75 0.29 -8.32
N LEU A 38 2.76 0.46 -7.43
CA LEU A 38 2.96 0.94 -6.07
C LEU A 38 2.89 -0.17 -5.01
N PHE A 39 2.10 -1.22 -5.26
CA PHE A 39 1.85 -2.27 -4.27
C PHE A 39 1.99 -3.65 -4.91
N GLN A 40 2.45 -4.61 -4.11
CA GLN A 40 2.56 -6.01 -4.50
C GLN A 40 1.73 -6.87 -3.55
N MET A 41 0.98 -7.84 -4.09
CA MET A 41 0.35 -8.87 -3.26
C MET A 41 1.43 -9.81 -2.72
N VAL A 42 1.79 -9.62 -1.45
CA VAL A 42 2.63 -10.58 -0.73
C VAL A 42 1.73 -11.76 -0.34
N GLY A 43 1.70 -12.80 -1.16
CA GLY A 43 1.12 -14.08 -0.79
C GLY A 43 1.96 -14.72 0.31
N ASN A 44 1.34 -15.36 1.30
CA ASN A 44 2.03 -16.18 2.28
C ASN A 44 2.58 -17.41 1.53
N GLN A 45 3.75 -17.27 0.91
CA GLN A 45 4.58 -18.42 0.56
C GLN A 45 5.18 -18.90 1.89
N GLU A 46 4.36 -19.56 2.70
CA GLU A 46 4.91 -20.41 3.76
C GLU A 46 5.89 -21.36 3.10
N GLU A 47 7.08 -21.37 3.67
CA GLU A 47 8.19 -22.28 3.40
C GLU A 47 7.67 -23.68 2.99
N ILE A 48 7.72 -24.00 1.70
CA ILE A 48 7.97 -25.39 1.31
C ILE A 48 9.49 -25.50 1.28
N SER A 49 10.08 -25.60 2.47
CA SER A 49 11.39 -26.24 2.68
C SER A 49 11.18 -27.71 3.00
#